data_AF-A0A7X5L1J2-F1
#
_entry.id   AF-A0A7X5L1J2-F1
#
_cell.length_a   1.000
_cell.length_b   1.000
_cell.length_c   1.000
_cell.angle_alpha   90.00
_cell.angle_beta   90.00
_cell.angle_gamma   90.00
#
_symmetry.space_group_name_H-M   'P 1'
#
loop_
_entity.id
_entity.type
_entity.pdbx_description
1 polymer ?
#
loop_
_entity_poly.entity_id
_entity_poly.type
_entity_poly.pdbx_seq_one_letter_code
_entity_poly.pdbx_strand_id
1 'polypeptide(L)' 'MEEPVSFGDWMLSTLLMSIPCVNIIMMFVWAFGSGVKKSKSNYFKAMLVWMLIWVVLWFILMIGIGGMMAAISESYY' A
#
# COMPACT_ATOMS: atom_id res chain seq x y z
N MET A 1 19.36 7.72 20.81
CA MET A 1 18.14 7.79 19.97
C MET A 1 18.60 7.67 18.52
N GLU A 2 17.85 6.97 17.66
CA GLU A 2 18.20 6.92 16.24
C GLU A 2 18.04 8.32 15.62
N GLU A 3 18.97 8.73 14.75
CA GLU A 3 18.86 10.01 14.06
C GLU A 3 17.60 10.06 13.18
N PRO A 4 16.84 11.16 13.21
CA PRO A 4 15.67 11.32 12.35
C PRO A 4 16.01 11.11 10.87
N VAL A 5 15.05 10.56 10.12
CA VAL A 5 15.14 10.48 8.66
C VAL A 5 15.16 11.91 8.11
N SER A 6 16.10 12.21 7.22
CA SER A 6 16.28 13.57 6.71
C SER A 6 15.12 13.99 5.81
N PHE A 7 14.92 15.30 5.64
CA PHE A 7 13.95 15.82 4.67
C PHE A 7 14.24 15.33 3.25
N GLY A 8 15.51 15.34 2.83
CA GLY A 8 15.93 14.86 1.51
C GLY A 8 15.62 13.38 1.28
N ASP A 9 15.81 12.54 2.31
CA ASP A 9 15.42 11.13 2.25
C ASP A 9 13.92 10.95 2.03
N TRP A 10 13.09 11.75 2.71
CA TRP A 10 11.64 11.71 2.52
C TRP A 10 11.23 12.20 1.13
N MET A 11 11.86 13.26 0.62
CA MET A 11 11.62 13.76 -0.73
C MET A 11 11.96 12.70 -1.79
N LEU A 12 13.14 12.08 -1.70
CA LEU A 12 13.53 11.00 -2.61
C LEU A 12 12.60 9.80 -2.50
N SER A 13 12.19 9.46 -1.28
CA SER A 13 11.27 8.34 -1.06
C SER A 13 9.93 8.60 -1.74
N THR A 14 9.33 9.78 -1.53
CA THR A 14 8.06 10.16 -2.14
C THR A 14 8.14 10.22 -3.67
N LEU A 15 9.26 10.69 -4.24
CA LEU A 15 9.49 10.70 -5.68
C LEU A 15 9.49 9.27 -6.26
N LEU A 16 10.24 8.34 -5.65
CA LEU A 16 10.30 6.95 -6.10
C LEU A 16 8.95 6.24 -5.94
N MET A 17 8.19 6.58 -4.89
CA MET A 17 6.83 6.09 -4.67
C MET A 17 5.83 6.56 -5.74
N SER A 18 6.13 7.62 -6.48
CA SER A 18 5.27 8.08 -7.58
C SER A 18 5.39 7.22 -8.84
N ILE A 19 6.43 6.38 -8.94
CA ILE A 19 6.66 5.50 -10.08
C ILE A 19 6.05 4.12 -9.78
N PRO A 20 5.04 3.64 -10.50
CA PRO A 20 4.23 2.48 -10.09
C PRO A 20 5.02 1.19 -9.80
N CYS A 21 5.89 0.77 -10.73
CA CYS A 21 6.66 -0.47 -10.56
C CYS A 21 7.78 -0.33 -9.52
N VAL A 22 8.43 0.83 -9.48
CA VAL A 22 9.53 1.11 -8.56
C VAL A 22 9.02 1.26 -7.13
N ASN A 23 7.86 1.89 -6.94
CA ASN A 23 7.18 2.02 -5.65
C ASN A 23 7.09 0.67 -4.94
N ILE A 24 6.51 -0.34 -5.60
CA ILE A 24 6.32 -1.66 -4.99
C ILE A 24 7.65 -2.26 -4.57
N ILE A 25 8.65 -2.29 -5.47
CA ILE A 25 9.96 -2.87 -5.17
C ILE A 25 10.64 -2.10 -4.02
N MET A 26 10.65 -0.77 -4.08
CA MET A 26 11.31 0.07 -3.08
C MET A 26 10.65 -0.03 -1.70
N MET A 27 9.33 -0.24 -1.63
CA MET A 27 8.66 -0.53 -0.35
C MET A 27 9.23 -1.76 0.32
N PHE A 28 9.50 -2.85 -0.40
CA PHE A 28 10.13 -4.05 0.17
C PHE A 28 11.59 -3.79 0.55
N VAL A 29 12.35 -3.11 -0.31
CA VAL A 29 13.76 -2.77 -0.04
C VAL A 29 13.89 -1.95 1.24
N TRP A 30 13.04 -0.94 1.44
CA TRP A 30 13.09 -0.12 2.65
C TRP A 30 12.43 -0.76 3.86
N ALA A 31 11.40 -1.59 3.67
CA ALA A 31 10.78 -2.33 4.76
C ALA A 31 11.73 -3.38 5.37
N PHE A 32 12.48 -4.11 4.54
CA PHE A 32 13.24 -5.29 4.98
C PHE A 32 14.76 -5.19 4.78
N GLY A 33 15.26 -4.11 4.19
CA GLY A 33 16.68 -3.90 3.94
C GLY A 33 17.50 -3.66 5.21
N SER A 34 18.71 -4.22 5.24
CA SER A 34 19.71 -3.92 6.26
C SER A 34 20.25 -2.50 6.10
N GLY A 35 20.42 -1.77 7.20
CA GLY A 35 20.98 -0.40 7.19
C GLY A 35 19.97 0.72 6.94
N VAL A 36 18.68 0.40 6.81
CA VAL A 36 17.61 1.40 6.73
C VAL A 36 17.22 1.84 8.14
N LYS A 37 17.07 3.16 8.35
CA LYS A 37 16.60 3.71 9.63
C LYS A 37 15.30 3.03 10.07
N LYS A 38 15.21 2.65 11.35
CA LYS A 38 14.08 1.88 11.91
C LYS A 38 12.74 2.59 11.69
N SER A 39 12.73 3.92 11.85
CA SER A 39 11.54 4.74 11.58
C SER A 39 11.05 4.63 10.12
N LYS A 40 11.97 4.70 9.14
CA LYS A 40 11.66 4.53 7.71
C LYS A 40 11.22 3.11 7.39
N SER A 41 11.92 2.10 7.93
CA SER A 41 11.55 0.69 7.74
C SER A 41 10.14 0.40 8.28
N ASN A 42 9.81 0.91 9.48
CA ASN A 42 8.47 0.73 10.06
C ASN A 42 7.37 1.42 9.24
N TYR A 43 7.65 2.61 8.69
CA TYR A 43 6.71 3.29 7.78
C TYR A 43 6.38 2.42 6.56
N PHE A 44 7.39 1.85 5.89
CA PHE A 44 7.15 1.02 4.70
C PHE A 44 6.53 -0.33 5.02
N LYS A 45 6.81 -0.93 6.19
CA LYS A 45 6.04 -2.09 6.67
C LYS A 45 4.57 -1.75 6.86
N ALA A 46 4.26 -0.60 7.46
CA ALA A 46 2.88 -0.15 7.62
C ALA A 46 2.21 0.09 6.26
N MET A 47 2.89 0.69 5.29
CA MET A 47 2.37 0.88 3.93
C MET A 47 2.03 -0.44 3.24
N LEU A 48 2.87 -1.47 3.38
CA LEU A 48 2.60 -2.81 2.84
C LEU A 48 1.36 -3.45 3.49
N VAL A 49 1.18 -3.29 4.80
CA VAL A 49 -0.03 -3.77 5.50
C VAL A 49 -1.27 -3.00 5.03
N TRP A 50 -1.17 -1.68 4.89
CA TRP A 50 -2.27 -0.86 4.34
C TRP A 50 -2.64 -1.25 2.92
N MET A 51 -1.65 -1.53 2.06
CA MET A 51 -1.89 -2.06 0.72
C MET A 51 -2.70 -3.35 0.76
N LEU A 52 -2.33 -4.30 1.63
CA LEU A 52 -3.08 -5.54 1.81
C LEU A 52 -4.52 -5.29 2.29
N ILE A 53 -4.71 -4.39 3.26
CA ILE A 53 -6.04 -4.00 3.74
C ILE A 53 -6.88 -3.45 2.59
N TRP A 54 -6.34 -2.55 1.77
CA TRP A 54 -7.07 -1.98 0.63
C TRP A 54 -7.45 -3.04 -0.41
N VAL A 55 -6.56 -4.00 -0.69
CA VAL A 55 -6.87 -5.12 -1.59
C VAL A 55 -8.04 -5.94 -1.05
N VAL A 56 -8.04 -6.27 0.24
CA VAL A 56 -9.14 -7.03 0.87
C VAL A 56 -10.46 -6.26 0.83
N LEU A 57 -10.44 -4.97 1.20
CA LEU A 57 -11.63 -4.11 1.15
C LEU A 57 -12.18 -4.00 -0.28
N TRP A 58 -11.31 -3.88 -1.28
CA TRP A 58 -11.72 -3.83 -2.69
C TRP A 58 -12.47 -5.10 -3.11
N PHE A 59 -11.99 -6.29 -2.73
CA PHE A 59 -12.69 -7.54 -3.00
C PHE A 59 -14.05 -7.62 -2.30
N ILE A 60 -14.13 -7.21 -1.03
CA ILE A 60 -15.41 -7.19 -0.29
C ILE A 60 -16.43 -6.29 -1.01
N LEU A 61 -16.01 -5.11 -1.43
CA LEU A 61 -16.87 -4.17 -2.18
C LEU A 61 -17.32 -4.76 -3.52
N MET A 62 -16.42 -5.38 -4.27
CA MET A 62 -16.75 -5.99 -5.58
C MET A 62 -17.73 -7.15 -5.44
N ILE A 63 -17.57 -8.01 -4.42
CA ILE A 63 -18.51 -9.10 -4.14
C ILE A 63 -19.88 -8.54 -3.74
N GLY A 64 -19.91 -7.53 -2.86
CA GLY A 64 -21.15 -6.90 -2.43
C GLY A 64 -21.90 -6.25 -3.59
N ILE A 65 -21.21 -5.45 -4.41
CA ILE A 65 -21.80 -4.80 -5.59
C ILE A 65 -22.23 -5.83 -6.62
N GLY A 66 -21.39 -6.83 -6.92
CA GLY A 66 -21.73 -7.90 -7.85
C GLY A 66 -22.98 -8.69 -7.43
N GLY A 67 -23.10 -9.01 -6.15
CA GLY A 67 -24.28 -9.68 -5.60
C GLY A 67 -25.55 -8.82 -5.71
N MET A 68 -25.46 -7.52 -5.40
CA MET A 68 -26.60 -6.59 -5.58
C MET A 68 -27.02 -6.49 -7.04
N MET A 69 -26.07 -6.38 -7.96
CA MET A 69 -26.36 -6.30 -9.41
C MET A 69 -27.00 -7.59 -9.93
N ALA A 70 -26.57 -8.76 -9.44
CA ALA A 70 -27.17 -10.05 -9.78
C ALA A 70 -28.63 -10.12 -9.30
N ALA A 71 -28.90 -9.75 -8.05
CA ALA A 71 -30.27 -9.72 -7.50
C ALA A 71 -31.18 -8.75 -8.26
N ILE A 72 -30.66 -7.57 -8.63
CA ILE A 72 -31.37 -6.61 -9.48
C ILE A 72 -31.69 -7.24 -10.85
N SER A 73 -30.74 -7.94 -11.48
CA SER A 73 -30.96 -8.58 -12.77
C SER A 73 -32.04 -9.67 -12.73
N GLU A 74 -32.10 -10.46 -11.66
CA GLU A 74 -33.14 -11.49 -11.47
C GLU A 74 -34.53 -10.88 -11.32
N SER A 75 -34.66 -9.68 -10.73
CA SER A 75 -35.96 -9.00 -10.59
C SER A 75 -36.57 -8.49 -11.90
N TYR A 76 -35.78 -8.39 -12.97
CA TYR A 76 -36.24 -7.93 -14.28
C TYR A 76 -36.70 -9.08 -15.20
N TYR A 77 -36.37 -10.33 -14.87
CA TYR A 77 -36.78 -11.54 -15.60
C TYR A 77 -37.87 -12.31 -14.84
#